data_AF-A0A969NCP0-F1
#
_entry.id   AF-A0A969NCP0-F1
#
_cell.length_a   1.000
_cell.length_b   1.000
_cell.length_c   1.000
_cell.angle_alpha   90.00
_cell.angle_beta   90.00
_cell.angle_gamma   90.00
#
_symmetry.space_group_name_H-M   'P 1'
#
loop_
_entity.id
_entity.type
_entity.pdbx_description
1 polymer ?
#
loop_
_entity_poly.entity_id
_entity_poly.type
_entity_poly.pdbx_seq_one_letter_code
_entity_poly.pdbx_strand_id
1 'polypeptide(L)'
;MLKTIPALEFSRVILLVEDSAKYYSRYLPLLYTSVLEQTKRIIDEISKMDELYKILRLRARPKVMLATNYEQALDIFETYKDNMLCLITDVKFPKGGIVSEVAGFKLVEHIRSQISDLPTVIQSSNIHNESRALQLKAKFIDKNTEALLQEIRTFIGVNLGFGDFIFKDVEGRRYDVAKNLIEFVEKLHEVPDLSLLYHAGKNHFSLWFK
;
A
#
# COMPACT_ATOMS: atom_id res chain seq x y z
N MET A 1 -21.36 -1.99 29.37
CA MET A 1 -21.07 -1.10 28.24
C MET A 1 -19.55 -1.17 27.99
N LEU A 2 -19.10 -2.19 27.26
CA LEU A 2 -17.69 -2.40 26.96
C LEU A 2 -17.27 -1.35 25.93
N LYS A 3 -16.52 -0.33 26.37
CA LYS A 3 -15.77 0.55 25.48
C LYS A 3 -14.87 -0.34 24.62
N THR A 4 -15.10 -0.31 23.32
CA THR A 4 -14.20 -0.86 22.30
C THR A 4 -12.78 -0.38 22.60
N ILE A 5 -11.85 -1.33 22.63
CA ILE A 5 -10.44 -1.11 22.95
C ILE A 5 -9.85 -0.08 21.96
N PRO A 6 -9.11 0.95 22.42
CA PRO A 6 -8.51 2.01 21.58
C PRO A 6 -7.43 1.52 20.58
N ALA A 7 -7.20 0.20 20.47
CA ALA A 7 -6.21 -0.37 19.55
C ALA A 7 -6.58 -0.21 18.06
N LEU A 8 -7.85 0.10 17.74
CA LEU A 8 -8.27 0.37 16.37
C LEU A 8 -7.85 1.77 15.88
N GLU A 9 -7.75 2.77 16.75
CA GLU A 9 -7.50 4.17 16.35
C GLU A 9 -6.09 4.43 15.79
N PHE A 10 -5.14 3.50 15.96
CA PHE A 10 -3.75 3.65 15.48
C PHE A 10 -3.30 2.57 14.49
N SER A 11 -4.23 1.70 14.05
CA SER A 11 -3.89 0.63 13.12
C SER A 11 -3.78 1.17 11.71
N ARG A 12 -2.62 0.96 11.07
CA ARG A 12 -2.43 1.30 9.65
C ARG A 12 -3.32 0.46 8.75
N VAL A 13 -3.84 1.07 7.67
CA VAL A 13 -4.83 0.42 6.79
C VAL A 13 -4.40 0.39 5.34
N ILE A 14 -4.47 -0.79 4.73
CA ILE A 14 -4.53 -1.00 3.28
C ILE A 14 -6.01 -1.14 2.93
N LEU A 15 -6.54 -0.19 2.17
CA LEU A 15 -7.93 -0.26 1.69
C LEU A 15 -7.96 -0.97 0.33
N LEU A 16 -8.61 -2.12 0.29
CA LEU A 16 -8.92 -2.87 -0.92
C LEU A 16 -10.40 -2.66 -1.27
N VAL A 17 -10.70 -2.14 -2.44
CA VAL A 17 -12.07 -1.98 -2.96
C VAL A 17 -12.25 -2.89 -4.17
N GLU A 18 -13.00 -3.98 -3.98
CA GLU A 18 -13.23 -5.03 -4.96
C GLU A 18 -14.51 -5.79 -4.60
N ASP A 19 -15.50 -5.76 -5.49
CA ASP A 19 -16.79 -6.43 -5.30
C ASP A 19 -16.80 -7.86 -5.87
N SER A 20 -15.87 -8.21 -6.73
CA SER A 20 -15.78 -9.56 -7.30
C SER A 20 -15.12 -10.56 -6.35
N ALA A 21 -15.87 -11.59 -5.98
CA ALA A 21 -15.38 -12.71 -5.19
C ALA A 21 -14.14 -13.40 -5.76
N LYS A 22 -14.04 -13.48 -7.08
CA LYS A 22 -12.87 -14.03 -7.77
C LYS A 22 -11.61 -13.22 -7.47
N TYR A 23 -11.70 -11.89 -7.47
CA TYR A 23 -10.53 -11.02 -7.34
C TYR A 23 -10.13 -10.79 -5.88
N TYR A 24 -11.09 -10.45 -4.99
CA TYR A 24 -10.71 -10.25 -3.58
C TYR A 24 -10.21 -11.55 -2.93
N SER A 25 -10.70 -12.73 -3.34
CA SER A 25 -10.18 -14.01 -2.84
C SER A 25 -8.74 -14.31 -3.30
N ARG A 26 -8.26 -13.66 -4.38
CA ARG A 26 -6.86 -13.73 -4.83
C ARG A 26 -6.00 -12.67 -4.14
N TYR A 27 -6.53 -11.47 -3.95
CA TYR A 27 -5.78 -10.35 -3.39
C TYR A 27 -5.60 -10.45 -1.87
N LEU A 28 -6.62 -10.87 -1.13
CA LEU A 28 -6.53 -10.94 0.33
C LEU A 28 -5.38 -11.85 0.79
N PRO A 29 -5.22 -13.10 0.32
CA PRO A 29 -4.09 -13.94 0.72
C PRO A 29 -2.73 -13.30 0.39
N LEU A 30 -2.60 -12.67 -0.77
CA LEU A 30 -1.38 -11.97 -1.19
C LEU A 30 -1.05 -10.81 -0.25
N LEU A 31 -2.03 -9.96 0.06
CA LEU A 31 -1.85 -8.79 0.91
C LEU A 31 -1.52 -9.21 2.35
N TYR A 32 -2.27 -10.17 2.90
CA TYR A 32 -1.99 -10.70 4.24
C TYR A 32 -0.60 -11.32 4.34
N THR A 33 -0.19 -12.11 3.33
CA THR A 33 1.14 -12.71 3.29
C THR A 33 2.22 -11.63 3.24
N SER A 34 2.07 -10.64 2.36
CA SER A 34 3.02 -9.54 2.21
C SER A 34 3.17 -8.76 3.52
N VAL A 35 2.06 -8.42 4.17
CA VAL A 35 2.05 -7.71 5.45
C VAL A 35 2.68 -8.54 6.58
N LEU A 36 2.44 -9.85 6.61
CA LEU A 36 3.01 -10.76 7.61
C LEU A 36 4.52 -10.93 7.43
N GLU A 37 4.99 -11.14 6.20
CA GLU A 37 6.42 -11.27 5.87
C GLU A 37 7.21 -10.06 6.38
N GLN A 38 6.65 -8.87 6.22
CA GLN A 38 7.29 -7.61 6.60
C GLN A 38 7.35 -7.41 8.10
N THR A 39 6.26 -7.76 8.78
CA THR A 39 6.23 -7.74 10.24
C THR A 39 7.29 -8.67 10.82
N LYS A 40 7.49 -9.85 10.22
CA LYS A 40 8.53 -10.81 10.63
C LYS A 40 9.94 -10.26 10.41
N ARG A 41 10.24 -9.71 9.24
CA ARG A 41 11.56 -9.12 8.93
C ARG A 41 11.98 -8.08 9.98
N ILE A 42 11.09 -7.16 10.32
CA ILE A 42 11.34 -6.12 11.34
C ILE A 42 11.59 -6.76 12.72
N ILE A 43 10.84 -7.81 13.08
CA ILE A 43 11.04 -8.52 14.35
C ILE A 43 12.40 -9.25 14.37
N ASP A 44 12.78 -9.89 13.27
CA ASP A 44 14.01 -10.68 13.15
C ASP A 44 15.26 -9.79 13.10
N GLU A 45 15.20 -8.60 12.49
CA GLU A 45 16.28 -7.60 12.52
C GLU A 45 16.59 -7.13 13.94
N ILE A 46 15.58 -7.08 14.81
CA ILE A 46 15.69 -6.60 16.19
C ILE A 46 15.91 -7.78 17.15
N SER A 47 16.57 -8.87 16.70
CA SER A 47 16.76 -10.17 17.38
C SER A 47 17.42 -10.17 18.79
N LYS A 48 17.56 -9.02 19.45
CA LYS A 48 17.96 -8.89 20.87
C LYS A 48 16.85 -8.43 21.83
N MET A 49 15.64 -8.10 21.36
CA MET A 49 14.59 -7.55 22.23
C MET A 49 13.54 -8.57 22.71
N ASP A 50 13.09 -8.29 23.94
CA ASP A 50 12.03 -8.89 24.76
C ASP A 50 10.81 -9.41 23.96
N GLU A 51 10.29 -10.57 24.36
CA GLU A 51 9.05 -11.18 23.83
C GLU A 51 7.88 -10.20 23.79
N LEU A 52 7.82 -9.27 24.76
CA LEU A 52 6.82 -8.21 24.79
C LEU A 52 6.87 -7.32 23.53
N TYR A 53 8.06 -6.99 23.03
CA TYR A 53 8.22 -6.14 21.84
C TYR A 53 7.71 -6.86 20.57
N LYS A 54 7.95 -8.17 20.47
CA LYS A 54 7.42 -8.99 19.36
C LYS A 54 5.90 -8.96 19.33
N ILE A 55 5.25 -9.13 20.49
CA ILE A 55 3.79 -9.09 20.63
C ILE A 55 3.25 -7.71 20.23
N LEU A 56 3.88 -6.62 20.68
CA LEU A 56 3.47 -5.27 20.33
C LEU A 56 3.59 -5.00 18.82
N ARG A 57 4.68 -5.43 18.17
CA ARG A 57 4.85 -5.28 16.71
C ARG A 57 3.85 -6.12 15.93
N LEU A 58 3.56 -7.35 16.34
CA LEU A 58 2.51 -8.17 15.72
C LEU A 58 1.13 -7.50 15.79
N ARG A 59 0.84 -6.78 16.88
CA ARG A 59 -0.42 -6.02 17.04
C ARG A 59 -0.45 -4.72 16.23
N ALA A 60 0.69 -4.07 16.04
CA ALA A 60 0.82 -2.84 15.25
C ALA A 60 0.85 -3.09 13.73
N ARG A 61 0.86 -4.36 13.30
CA ARG A 61 0.85 -4.75 11.89
C ARG A 61 -0.30 -4.10 11.11
N PRO A 62 -0.06 -3.64 9.87
CA PRO A 62 -1.12 -3.12 9.01
C PRO A 62 -2.32 -4.08 8.86
N LYS A 63 -3.51 -3.51 8.82
CA LYS A 63 -4.77 -4.22 8.54
C LYS A 63 -5.13 -4.06 7.07
N VAL A 64 -5.61 -5.15 6.46
CA VAL A 64 -6.19 -5.11 5.13
C VAL A 64 -7.70 -5.02 5.29
N MET A 65 -8.30 -3.92 4.83
CA MET A 65 -9.73 -3.65 4.94
C MET A 65 -10.36 -3.78 3.55
N LEU A 66 -11.33 -4.68 3.41
CA LEU A 66 -12.08 -4.87 2.16
C LEU A 66 -13.36 -4.04 2.19
N ALA A 67 -13.61 -3.30 1.12
CA ALA A 67 -14.92 -2.74 0.78
C ALA A 67 -15.40 -3.32 -0.54
N THR A 68 -16.72 -3.56 -0.65
CA THR A 68 -17.35 -4.06 -1.88
C THR A 68 -18.25 -3.02 -2.55
N ASN A 69 -18.33 -1.81 -2.00
CA ASN A 69 -19.06 -0.69 -2.57
C ASN A 69 -18.44 0.64 -2.14
N TYR A 70 -18.91 1.72 -2.77
CA TYR A 70 -18.41 3.07 -2.57
C TYR A 70 -18.62 3.59 -1.15
N GLU A 71 -19.77 3.30 -0.57
CA GLU A 71 -20.15 3.77 0.77
C GLU A 71 -19.25 3.13 1.83
N GLN A 72 -19.06 1.82 1.78
CA GLN A 72 -18.11 1.11 2.67
C GLN A 72 -16.67 1.62 2.50
N ALA A 73 -16.25 1.88 1.26
CA ALA A 73 -14.91 2.40 1.00
C ALA A 73 -14.71 3.79 1.62
N LEU A 74 -15.72 4.66 1.51
CA LEU A 74 -15.71 5.97 2.14
C LEU A 74 -15.73 5.88 3.67
N ASP A 75 -16.57 5.02 4.25
CA ASP A 75 -16.67 4.85 5.70
C ASP A 75 -15.33 4.40 6.30
N ILE A 76 -14.67 3.44 5.65
CA ILE A 76 -13.33 2.99 6.04
C ILE A 76 -12.33 4.14 5.87
N PHE A 77 -12.37 4.83 4.73
CA PHE A 77 -11.45 5.94 4.49
C PHE A 77 -11.58 7.04 5.55
N GLU A 78 -12.78 7.54 5.83
CA GLU A 78 -12.98 8.62 6.81
C GLU A 78 -12.60 8.18 8.24
N THR A 79 -12.79 6.89 8.56
CA THR A 79 -12.39 6.32 9.86
C THR A 79 -10.87 6.24 10.01
N TYR A 80 -10.14 5.95 8.93
CA TYR A 80 -8.70 5.63 8.98
C TYR A 80 -7.80 6.58 8.18
N LYS A 81 -8.32 7.72 7.69
CA LYS A 81 -7.60 8.62 6.76
C LYS A 81 -6.19 8.98 7.22
N ASP A 82 -5.99 9.22 8.51
CA ASP A 82 -4.69 9.57 9.09
C ASP A 82 -3.69 8.40 9.13
N ASN A 83 -4.18 7.17 8.96
CA ASN A 83 -3.43 5.92 9.05
C ASN A 83 -3.45 5.11 7.74
N MET A 84 -3.89 5.71 6.63
CA MET A 84 -3.94 5.07 5.33
C MET A 84 -2.54 4.81 4.78
N LEU A 85 -2.27 3.56 4.41
CA LEU A 85 -1.03 3.15 3.76
C LEU A 85 -1.13 3.21 2.24
N CYS A 86 -2.20 2.65 1.70
CA CYS A 86 -2.49 2.71 0.28
C CYS A 86 -3.95 2.37 -0.01
N LEU A 87 -4.36 2.70 -1.22
CA LEU A 87 -5.63 2.30 -1.82
C LEU A 87 -5.36 1.36 -3.00
N ILE A 88 -6.09 0.26 -3.07
CA ILE A 88 -6.20 -0.60 -4.25
C ILE A 88 -7.68 -0.66 -4.60
N THR A 89 -8.08 -0.18 -5.76
CA THR A 89 -9.49 -0.11 -6.15
C THR A 89 -9.73 -0.64 -7.54
N ASP A 90 -10.82 -1.39 -7.74
CA ASP A 90 -11.42 -1.54 -9.07
C ASP A 90 -12.00 -0.20 -9.56
N VAL A 91 -12.30 -0.10 -10.85
CA VAL A 91 -12.99 1.05 -11.44
C VAL A 91 -14.50 0.92 -11.29
N LYS A 92 -15.02 -0.29 -11.54
CA LYS A 92 -16.45 -0.59 -11.61
C LYS A 92 -16.88 -1.35 -10.37
N PHE A 93 -17.70 -0.73 -9.54
CA PHE A 93 -18.34 -1.37 -8.39
C PHE A 93 -19.59 -0.59 -7.98
N PRO A 94 -20.45 -1.13 -7.10
CA PRO A 94 -21.66 -0.46 -6.66
C PRO A 94 -21.41 0.88 -5.94
N LYS A 95 -22.22 1.89 -6.29
CA LYS A 95 -22.34 3.18 -5.60
C LYS A 95 -23.82 3.52 -5.49
N GLY A 96 -24.30 3.76 -4.27
CA GLY A 96 -25.74 3.92 -3.99
C GLY A 96 -26.54 2.68 -4.35
N GLY A 97 -25.95 1.49 -4.22
CA GLY A 97 -26.58 0.21 -4.58
C GLY A 97 -26.62 -0.11 -6.07
N ILE A 98 -26.14 0.79 -6.95
CA ILE A 98 -26.15 0.61 -8.40
C ILE A 98 -24.71 0.52 -8.91
N VAL A 99 -24.43 -0.42 -9.80
CA VAL A 99 -23.11 -0.56 -10.42
C VAL A 99 -22.75 0.72 -11.18
N SER A 100 -21.61 1.32 -10.83
CA SER A 100 -21.11 2.52 -11.49
C SER A 100 -19.77 2.23 -12.17
N GLU A 101 -19.71 2.52 -13.48
CA GLU A 101 -18.51 2.34 -14.32
C GLU A 101 -17.35 3.30 -13.99
N VAL A 102 -17.55 4.21 -13.03
CA VAL A 102 -16.57 5.26 -12.66
C VAL A 102 -16.42 5.41 -11.15
N ALA A 103 -16.93 4.46 -10.36
CA ALA A 103 -16.93 4.54 -8.90
C ALA A 103 -15.50 4.66 -8.34
N GLY A 104 -14.57 3.86 -8.86
CA GLY A 104 -13.17 3.88 -8.44
C GLY A 104 -12.48 5.20 -8.73
N PHE A 105 -12.72 5.79 -9.89
CA PHE A 105 -12.17 7.10 -10.23
C PHE A 105 -12.67 8.19 -9.28
N LYS A 106 -13.98 8.22 -9.02
CA LYS A 106 -14.58 9.18 -8.07
C LYS A 106 -14.03 9.00 -6.65
N LEU A 107 -13.78 7.75 -6.24
CA LEU A 107 -13.21 7.46 -4.93
C LEU A 107 -11.78 8.00 -4.82
N VAL A 108 -10.96 7.78 -5.86
CA VAL A 108 -9.58 8.30 -5.92
C VAL A 108 -9.56 9.83 -5.94
N GLU A 109 -10.45 10.45 -6.72
CA GLU A 109 -10.62 11.92 -6.74
C GLU A 109 -10.96 12.47 -5.34
N HIS A 110 -11.91 11.84 -4.63
CA HIS A 110 -12.28 12.22 -3.26
C HIS A 110 -11.10 12.09 -2.30
N ILE A 111 -10.45 10.93 -2.28
CA ILE A 111 -9.34 10.66 -1.36
C ILE A 111 -8.18 11.62 -1.63
N ARG A 112 -7.85 11.89 -2.89
CA ARG A 112 -6.76 12.83 -3.23
C ARG A 112 -7.03 14.27 -2.85
N SER A 113 -8.30 14.68 -2.75
CA SER A 113 -8.64 16.01 -2.25
C SER A 113 -8.26 16.20 -0.77
N GLN A 114 -8.10 15.10 -0.03
CA GLN A 114 -7.70 15.10 1.38
C GLN A 114 -6.25 14.63 1.59
N ILE A 115 -5.79 13.62 0.84
CA ILE A 115 -4.45 13.03 0.91
C ILE A 115 -3.85 12.97 -0.49
N SER A 116 -3.13 14.03 -0.87
CA SER A 116 -2.70 14.25 -2.25
C SER A 116 -1.72 13.18 -2.80
N ASP A 117 -0.98 12.53 -1.92
CA ASP A 117 0.15 11.64 -2.23
C ASP A 117 -0.07 10.18 -1.81
N LEU A 118 -1.30 9.80 -1.40
CA LEU A 118 -1.61 8.42 -1.02
C LEU A 118 -1.26 7.45 -2.15
N PRO A 119 -0.38 6.45 -1.92
CA PRO A 119 -0.10 5.41 -2.90
C PRO A 119 -1.38 4.72 -3.33
N THR A 120 -1.66 4.71 -4.63
CA THR A 120 -2.93 4.24 -5.17
C THR A 120 -2.72 3.35 -6.38
N VAL A 121 -3.39 2.20 -6.39
CA VAL A 121 -3.59 1.34 -7.56
C VAL A 121 -5.03 1.45 -8.01
N ILE A 122 -5.20 1.66 -9.31
CA ILE A 122 -6.46 1.43 -10.01
C ILE A 122 -6.26 0.20 -10.89
N GLN A 123 -7.09 -0.81 -10.67
CA GLN A 123 -7.13 -2.00 -11.51
C GLN A 123 -8.40 -2.03 -12.35
N SER A 124 -8.33 -2.56 -13.57
CA SER A 124 -9.51 -2.70 -14.44
C SER A 124 -9.28 -3.77 -15.49
N SER A 125 -10.36 -4.43 -15.94
CA SER A 125 -10.31 -5.27 -17.15
C SER A 125 -10.42 -4.47 -18.44
N ASN A 126 -10.68 -3.15 -18.37
CA ASN A 126 -10.76 -2.29 -19.53
C ASN A 126 -9.49 -1.42 -19.62
N ILE A 127 -8.65 -1.69 -20.61
CA ILE A 127 -7.37 -0.99 -20.82
C ILE A 127 -7.53 0.52 -21.06
N HIS A 128 -8.67 0.97 -21.58
CA HIS A 128 -8.93 2.40 -21.81
C HIS A 128 -8.97 3.23 -20.52
N ASN A 129 -9.10 2.57 -19.36
CA ASN A 129 -9.06 3.22 -18.06
C ASN A 129 -7.65 3.63 -17.63
N GLU A 130 -6.59 3.14 -18.30
CA GLU A 130 -5.20 3.46 -17.98
C GLU A 130 -4.92 4.96 -18.04
N SER A 131 -5.34 5.62 -19.13
CA SER A 131 -5.12 7.07 -19.30
C SER A 131 -5.71 7.88 -18.15
N ARG A 132 -6.91 7.50 -17.68
CA ARG A 132 -7.56 8.18 -16.56
C ARG A 132 -6.88 7.87 -15.23
N ALA A 133 -6.40 6.65 -15.03
CA ALA A 133 -5.62 6.31 -13.84
C ALA A 133 -4.31 7.12 -13.75
N LEU A 134 -3.62 7.31 -14.89
CA LEU A 134 -2.42 8.14 -14.98
C LEU A 134 -2.70 9.61 -14.69
N GLN A 135 -3.80 10.17 -15.19
CA GLN A 135 -4.23 11.54 -14.86
C GLN A 135 -4.45 11.72 -13.36
N LEU A 136 -4.98 10.69 -12.70
CA LEU A 136 -5.13 10.62 -11.25
C LEU A 136 -3.85 10.18 -10.54
N LYS A 137 -2.67 10.21 -11.20
CA LYS A 137 -1.36 9.84 -10.64
C LYS A 137 -1.36 8.47 -9.92
N ALA A 138 -2.24 7.57 -10.32
CA ALA A 138 -2.38 6.24 -9.76
C ALA A 138 -1.67 5.22 -10.66
N LYS A 139 -1.14 4.15 -10.07
CA LYS A 139 -0.63 3.02 -10.86
C LYS A 139 -1.82 2.29 -11.47
N PHE A 140 -1.82 2.10 -12.78
CA PHE A 140 -2.78 1.24 -13.45
C PHE A 140 -2.31 -0.22 -13.45
N ILE A 141 -3.22 -1.17 -13.28
CA ILE A 141 -2.95 -2.61 -13.46
C ILE A 141 -4.11 -3.24 -14.25
N ASP A 142 -3.80 -3.88 -15.38
CA ASP A 142 -4.80 -4.61 -16.16
C ASP A 142 -5.15 -5.93 -15.46
N LYS A 143 -6.43 -6.17 -15.19
CA LYS A 143 -6.92 -7.43 -14.61
C LYS A 143 -6.70 -8.65 -15.52
N ASN A 144 -6.51 -8.42 -16.82
CA ASN A 144 -6.32 -9.48 -17.81
C ASN A 144 -4.85 -9.95 -17.92
N THR A 145 -3.90 -9.26 -17.28
CA THR A 145 -2.49 -9.67 -17.31
C THR A 145 -2.24 -10.92 -16.48
N GLU A 146 -1.40 -11.82 -16.99
CA GLU A 146 -0.91 -12.97 -16.23
C GLU A 146 -0.08 -12.52 -15.01
N ALA A 147 0.51 -11.32 -15.07
CA ALA A 147 1.35 -10.74 -14.02
C ALA A 147 0.56 -10.01 -12.92
N LEU A 148 -0.78 -10.03 -12.93
CA LEU A 148 -1.64 -9.24 -12.04
C LEU A 148 -1.21 -9.27 -10.56
N LEU A 149 -1.01 -10.46 -10.01
CA LEU A 149 -0.61 -10.62 -8.60
C LEU A 149 0.83 -10.16 -8.35
N GLN A 150 1.73 -10.35 -9.31
CA GLN A 150 3.11 -9.89 -9.21
C GLN A 150 3.19 -8.36 -9.25
N GLU A 151 2.35 -7.70 -10.05
CA GLU A 151 2.26 -6.25 -10.12
C GLU A 151 1.73 -5.61 -8.83
N ILE A 152 0.72 -6.23 -8.22
CA ILE A 152 0.21 -5.85 -6.90
C ILE A 152 1.30 -6.06 -5.83
N ARG A 153 1.96 -7.22 -5.82
CA ARG A 153 3.08 -7.50 -4.90
C ARG A 153 4.19 -6.46 -5.04
N THR A 154 4.53 -6.10 -6.27
CA THR A 154 5.56 -5.09 -6.55
C THR A 154 5.13 -3.71 -6.09
N PHE A 155 3.87 -3.31 -6.33
CA PHE A 155 3.33 -2.04 -5.85
C PHE A 155 3.42 -1.95 -4.33
N ILE A 156 2.93 -2.98 -3.64
CA ILE A 156 2.95 -3.10 -2.20
C ILE A 156 4.39 -3.05 -1.68
N GLY A 157 5.30 -3.78 -2.36
CA GLY A 157 6.73 -3.79 -2.08
C GLY A 157 7.36 -2.40 -2.05
N VAL A 158 7.19 -1.67 -3.15
CA VAL A 158 7.80 -0.36 -3.35
C VAL A 158 7.18 0.72 -2.45
N ASN A 159 5.85 0.72 -2.28
CA ASN A 159 5.14 1.85 -1.66
C ASN A 159 4.93 1.69 -0.15
N LEU A 160 4.93 0.46 0.36
CA LEU A 160 4.72 0.21 1.80
C LEU A 160 6.03 -0.05 2.54
N GLY A 161 7.17 0.16 1.88
CA GLY A 161 8.48 -0.21 2.42
C GLY A 161 8.63 -1.72 2.54
N PHE A 162 7.84 -2.49 1.78
CA PHE A 162 7.81 -3.93 1.89
C PHE A 162 8.94 -4.56 1.06
N GLY A 163 10.06 -4.87 1.70
CA GLY A 163 11.13 -5.63 1.08
C GLY A 163 12.44 -4.87 1.18
N ASP A 164 13.36 -5.17 0.28
CA ASP A 164 14.67 -4.54 0.29
C ASP A 164 14.52 -3.09 -0.22
N PHE A 165 15.23 -2.14 0.40
CA PHE A 165 15.27 -0.76 -0.08
C PHE A 165 16.10 -0.68 -1.36
N ILE A 166 15.45 -0.34 -2.47
CA ILE A 166 16.12 -0.20 -3.77
C ILE A 166 16.48 1.28 -3.97
N PHE A 167 17.76 1.61 -3.87
CA PHE A 167 18.29 2.93 -4.24
C PHE A 167 18.23 3.10 -5.76
N LYS A 168 17.50 4.11 -6.23
CA LYS A 168 17.31 4.39 -7.66
C LYS A 168 17.13 5.88 -7.93
N ASP A 169 17.34 6.28 -9.18
CA ASP A 169 17.05 7.65 -9.65
C ASP A 169 15.59 7.82 -10.12
N VAL A 170 15.30 9.05 -10.57
CA VAL A 170 14.02 9.46 -11.16
C VAL A 170 13.66 8.69 -12.44
N GLU A 171 14.65 8.16 -13.14
CA GLU A 171 14.49 7.36 -14.37
C GLU A 171 14.29 5.86 -14.05
N GLY A 172 14.43 5.49 -12.78
CA GLY A 172 14.29 4.11 -12.30
C GLY A 172 15.56 3.27 -12.44
N ARG A 173 16.70 3.86 -12.81
CA ARG A 173 17.98 3.17 -12.79
C ARG A 173 18.33 2.80 -11.37
N ARG A 174 18.62 1.52 -11.15
CA ARG A 174 18.97 0.99 -9.83
C ARG A 174 20.47 1.19 -9.58
N TYR A 175 20.80 1.73 -8.42
CA TYR A 175 22.17 1.87 -7.95
C TYR A 175 22.53 0.73 -7.01
N ASP A 176 21.66 0.45 -6.04
CA ASP A 176 21.90 -0.62 -5.08
C ASP A 176 20.63 -1.06 -4.34
N VAL A 177 20.75 -2.09 -3.51
CA VAL A 177 19.68 -2.73 -2.74
C VAL A 177 20.15 -2.98 -1.31
N ALA A 178 19.45 -2.42 -0.31
CA ALA A 178 19.67 -2.70 1.11
C ALA A 178 18.58 -3.63 1.67
N LYS A 179 18.97 -4.73 2.29
CA LYS A 179 18.02 -5.71 2.83
C LYS A 179 17.54 -5.41 4.25
N ASN A 180 18.29 -4.60 4.98
CA ASN A 180 18.05 -4.27 6.39
C ASN A 180 18.69 -2.91 6.72
N LEU A 181 18.40 -2.36 7.89
CA LEU A 181 18.89 -1.03 8.30
C LEU A 181 20.43 -0.92 8.30
N ILE A 182 21.12 -2.02 8.59
CA ILE A 182 22.60 -2.05 8.61
C ILE A 182 23.13 -1.85 7.19
N GLU A 183 22.68 -2.70 6.25
CA GLU A 183 23.04 -2.56 4.82
C GLU A 183 22.62 -1.20 4.25
N PHE A 184 21.50 -0.64 4.72
CA PHE A 184 21.05 0.68 4.30
C PHE A 184 22.07 1.76 4.68
N VAL A 185 22.55 1.75 5.93
CA VAL A 185 23.54 2.71 6.42
C VAL A 185 24.88 2.55 5.70
N GLU A 186 25.31 1.31 5.44
CA GLU A 186 26.52 1.04 4.66
C GLU A 186 26.42 1.64 3.25
N LYS A 187 25.29 1.43 2.58
CA LYS A 187 25.07 1.88 1.19
C LYS A 187 24.85 3.38 1.05
N LEU A 188 24.44 4.09 2.11
CA LEU A 188 24.28 5.55 2.09
C LEU A 188 25.56 6.26 1.64
N HIS A 189 26.73 5.68 1.91
CA HIS A 189 28.04 6.24 1.54
C HIS A 189 28.46 5.92 0.10
N GLU A 190 27.81 4.96 -0.55
CA GLU A 190 28.16 4.47 -1.90
C GLU A 190 27.22 4.98 -2.99
N VAL A 191 25.96 5.23 -2.64
CA VAL A 191 24.93 5.65 -3.61
C VAL A 191 25.03 7.15 -3.94
N PRO A 192 24.69 7.57 -5.17
CA PRO A 192 24.73 8.99 -5.54
C PRO A 192 23.75 9.86 -4.75
N ASP A 193 24.15 11.09 -4.40
CA ASP A 193 23.31 12.07 -3.70
C ASP A 193 21.96 12.32 -4.38
N LEU A 194 21.93 12.27 -5.72
CA LEU A 194 20.70 12.43 -6.50
C LEU A 194 19.66 11.33 -6.19
N SER A 195 20.11 10.10 -5.92
CA SER A 195 19.26 9.01 -5.44
C SER A 195 18.68 9.35 -4.07
N LEU A 196 19.53 9.82 -3.15
CA LEU A 196 19.10 10.19 -1.79
C LEU A 196 18.07 11.31 -1.79
N LEU A 197 18.29 12.36 -2.58
CA LEU A 197 17.36 13.47 -2.75
C LEU A 197 16.02 13.03 -3.34
N TYR A 198 16.05 12.14 -4.33
CA TYR A 198 14.84 11.55 -4.90
C TYR A 198 14.03 10.80 -3.84
N HIS A 199 14.68 9.92 -3.08
CA HIS A 199 14.01 9.13 -2.05
C HIS A 199 13.53 9.97 -0.86
N ALA A 200 14.29 10.99 -0.45
CA ALA A 200 13.88 11.94 0.57
C ALA A 200 12.65 12.74 0.15
N GLY A 201 12.65 13.30 -1.08
CA GLY A 201 11.54 14.09 -1.61
C GLY A 201 10.25 13.30 -1.86
N LYS A 202 10.31 11.96 -1.80
CA LYS A 202 9.17 11.05 -1.93
C LYS A 202 8.79 10.34 -0.64
N ASN A 203 9.37 10.73 0.50
CA ASN A 203 9.17 10.08 1.79
C ASN A 203 9.49 8.57 1.81
N HIS A 204 10.30 8.07 0.87
CA HIS A 204 10.59 6.64 0.75
C HIS A 204 11.33 6.11 1.99
N PHE A 205 12.25 6.89 2.57
CA PHE A 205 12.96 6.52 3.78
C PHE A 205 12.02 6.38 4.97
N SER A 206 11.15 7.37 5.18
CA SER A 206 10.16 7.31 6.25
C SER A 206 9.22 6.13 6.08
N LEU A 207 8.83 5.79 4.85
CA LEU A 207 8.00 4.60 4.57
C LEU A 207 8.73 3.29 4.90
N TRP A 208 10.04 3.21 4.61
CA TRP A 208 10.83 2.00 4.81
C TRP A 208 11.31 1.77 6.25
N PHE A 209 11.62 2.82 7.00
CA PHE A 209 12.05 2.71 8.41
C PHE A 209 10.92 2.42 9.42
N LYS A 210 9.67 2.35 8.97
CA LYS A 210 8.47 2.37 9.85
C LYS A 210 8.09 1.00 10.42
#